data_AF-A0A354XK92-F1
#
_entry.id   AF-A0A354XK92-F1
#
_cell.length_a   1.000
_cell.length_b   1.000
_cell.length_c   1.000
_cell.angle_alpha   90.00
_cell.angle_beta   90.00
_cell.angle_gamma   90.00
#
_symmetry.space_group_name_H-M   'P 1'
#
loop_
_entity.id
_entity.type
_entity.pdbx_description
1 polymer ?
#
loop_
_entity_poly.entity_id
_entity_poly.type
_entity_poly.pdbx_seq_one_letter_code
_entity_poly.pdbx_strand_id
1 'polypeptide(L)'
;MQTKPLEPGVEITSALAVDELEEVKARGFHAVVCNRIEGESEDFPDEARYREKAEQLGLAWVHIPVKPGEYSEADIRAFAEALQQLPRPLLAFCRSGKRATHLWAYAKRQHEQCDLAELFAAAHAAGVDLEDQRHGLERSAQ
;
A
#
# COMPACT_ATOMS: atom_id res chain seq x y z
N MET A 1 10.26 10.48 -8.59
CA MET A 1 9.08 9.91 -7.89
C MET A 1 8.83 10.64 -6.57
N GLN A 2 7.58 10.95 -6.22
CA GLN A 2 7.22 11.52 -4.92
C GLN A 2 6.54 10.45 -4.06
N THR A 3 7.09 10.14 -2.89
CA THR A 3 6.49 9.23 -1.92
C THR A 3 6.01 9.99 -0.69
N LYS A 4 5.11 9.37 0.06
CA LYS A 4 4.54 9.94 1.28
C LYS A 4 4.55 8.90 2.39
N PRO A 5 5.10 9.21 3.58
CA PRO A 5 5.15 8.26 4.68
C PRO A 5 3.77 8.08 5.31
N LEU A 6 3.47 6.85 5.73
CA LEU A 6 2.33 6.53 6.60
C LEU A 6 2.79 6.16 8.01
N GLU A 7 3.92 5.47 8.13
CA GLU A 7 4.57 5.15 9.41
C GLU A 7 6.06 4.83 9.16
N PRO A 8 6.89 4.69 10.22
CA PRO A 8 8.30 4.36 10.04
C PRO A 8 8.54 3.11 9.19
N GLY A 9 9.14 3.33 8.01
CA GLY A 9 9.48 2.28 7.05
C GLY A 9 8.32 1.82 6.14
N VAL A 10 7.20 2.55 6.11
CA VAL A 10 6.08 2.31 5.20
C VAL A 10 5.70 3.62 4.52
N GLU A 11 5.85 3.64 3.20
CA GLU A 11 5.47 4.79 2.38
C GLU A 11 4.51 4.38 1.27
N ILE A 12 3.81 5.36 0.72
CA ILE A 12 2.99 5.20 -0.47
C ILE A 12 3.45 6.09 -1.63
N THR A 13 3.09 5.70 -2.84
CA THR A 13 3.12 6.57 -4.02
C THR A 13 1.85 6.42 -4.85
N SER A 14 1.53 7.44 -5.64
CA SER A 14 0.59 7.34 -6.76
C SER A 14 1.32 6.84 -7.99
N ALA A 15 0.71 5.94 -8.76
CA ALA A 15 1.12 5.49 -10.09
C ALA A 15 2.64 5.23 -10.21
N LEU A 16 3.01 3.96 -10.16
CA LEU A 16 4.39 3.53 -10.37
C LEU A 16 4.48 2.86 -11.74
N ALA A 17 5.39 3.31 -12.61
CA ALA A 17 5.74 2.61 -13.84
C ALA A 17 6.79 1.51 -13.57
N VAL A 18 6.88 0.50 -14.45
CA VAL A 18 7.83 -0.63 -14.30
C VAL A 18 9.27 -0.15 -14.16
N ASP A 19 9.69 0.80 -15.00
CA ASP A 19 11.07 1.30 -15.01
C ASP A 19 11.42 2.13 -13.76
N GLU A 20 10.41 2.69 -13.09
CA GLU A 20 10.61 3.42 -11.84
C GLU A 20 10.98 2.51 -10.66
N LEU A 21 10.88 1.18 -10.80
CA LEU A 21 11.36 0.24 -9.77
C LEU A 21 12.87 0.35 -9.54
N GLU A 22 13.64 0.80 -10.52
CA GLU A 22 15.07 1.09 -10.34
C GLU A 22 15.29 2.23 -9.34
N GLU A 23 14.49 3.29 -9.47
CA GLU A 23 14.49 4.42 -8.53
C GLU A 23 13.99 3.97 -7.14
N VAL A 24 12.98 3.10 -7.06
CA VAL A 24 12.54 2.50 -5.79
C VAL A 24 13.71 1.80 -5.09
N LYS A 25 14.47 0.97 -5.81
CA LYS A 25 15.64 0.30 -5.26
C LYS A 25 16.74 1.28 -4.86
N ALA A 26 17.03 2.27 -5.71
CA ALA A 26 18.07 3.29 -5.46
C ALA A 26 17.77 4.13 -4.21
N ARG A 27 16.49 4.38 -3.92
CA ARG A 27 16.02 5.07 -2.71
C ARG A 27 16.04 4.20 -1.44
N GLY A 28 16.46 2.94 -1.55
CA GLY A 28 16.67 2.05 -0.42
C GLY A 28 15.46 1.24 0.01
N PHE A 29 14.37 1.23 -0.77
CA PHE A 29 13.25 0.33 -0.51
C PHE A 29 13.66 -1.12 -0.76
N HIS A 30 13.11 -2.01 0.06
CA HIS A 30 13.37 -3.45 -0.02
C HIS A 30 12.14 -4.24 -0.49
N ALA A 31 10.95 -3.64 -0.44
CA ALA A 31 9.71 -4.28 -0.83
C ALA A 31 8.73 -3.33 -1.51
N VAL A 32 7.89 -3.87 -2.39
CA VAL A 32 6.81 -3.15 -3.07
C VAL A 32 5.49 -3.92 -2.97
N VAL A 33 4.42 -3.21 -2.61
CA VAL A 33 3.05 -3.73 -2.59
C VAL A 33 2.21 -3.03 -3.66
N CYS A 34 1.70 -3.79 -4.62
CA CYS A 34 0.83 -3.29 -5.67
C CYS A 34 -0.64 -3.55 -5.30
N ASN A 35 -1.46 -2.49 -5.27
CA ASN A 35 -2.90 -2.57 -5.05
C ASN A 35 -3.72 -2.24 -6.31
N ARG A 36 -3.14 -2.42 -7.49
CA ARG A 36 -3.81 -2.24 -8.79
C ARG A 36 -4.44 -3.54 -9.26
N ILE A 37 -5.50 -3.42 -10.03
CA ILE A 37 -6.09 -4.55 -10.77
C ILE A 37 -5.49 -4.54 -12.17
N GLU A 38 -5.13 -5.71 -12.67
CA GLU A 38 -4.65 -5.86 -14.05
C GLU A 38 -5.69 -5.39 -15.06
N GLY A 39 -5.24 -4.70 -16.10
CA GLY A 39 -6.12 -4.14 -17.12
C GLY A 39 -6.97 -2.95 -16.66
N GLU A 40 -6.74 -2.40 -15.45
CA GLU A 40 -7.51 -1.22 -15.00
C GLU A 40 -7.24 0.05 -15.82
N SER A 41 -6.10 0.11 -16.53
CA SER A 41 -5.71 1.19 -17.42
C SER A 41 -4.53 0.81 -18.31
N GLU A 42 -4.26 1.60 -19.35
CA GLU A 42 -3.20 1.33 -20.34
C GLU A 42 -1.79 1.29 -19.74
N ASP A 43 -1.56 2.00 -18.62
CA ASP A 43 -0.29 2.01 -17.89
C ASP A 43 -0.12 0.83 -16.91
N PHE A 44 -1.15 -0.01 -16.76
CA PHE A 44 -1.09 -1.24 -15.95
C PHE A 44 -1.91 -2.36 -16.61
N PRO A 45 -1.44 -2.88 -17.77
CA PRO A 45 -2.11 -3.96 -18.47
C PRO A 45 -2.03 -5.28 -17.68
N ASP A 46 -0.88 -5.57 -17.06
CA ASP A 46 -0.61 -6.76 -16.26
C ASP A 46 0.40 -6.47 -15.14
N GLU A 47 0.45 -7.35 -14.14
CA GLU A 47 1.42 -7.28 -13.03
C GLU A 47 2.75 -7.99 -13.34
N ALA A 48 2.75 -8.92 -14.29
CA ALA A 48 3.89 -9.82 -14.53
C ALA A 48 5.20 -9.06 -14.80
N ARG A 49 5.15 -7.98 -15.59
CA ARG A 49 6.34 -7.14 -15.86
C ARG A 49 6.90 -6.46 -14.62
N TYR A 50 6.04 -6.06 -13.69
CA TYR A 50 6.48 -5.45 -12.43
C TYR A 50 7.14 -6.48 -11.53
N ARG A 51 6.53 -7.66 -11.40
CA ARG A 51 7.07 -8.77 -10.61
C ARG A 51 8.45 -9.19 -11.11
N GLU A 52 8.59 -9.43 -12.41
CA GLU A 52 9.86 -9.81 -13.02
C GLU A 52 10.95 -8.74 -12.76
N LYS A 53 10.62 -7.45 -12.96
CA LYS A 53 11.56 -6.37 -12.72
C LYS A 53 11.94 -6.24 -11.24
N ALA A 54 10.98 -6.42 -10.33
CA ALA A 54 11.24 -6.40 -8.89
C ALA A 54 12.19 -7.55 -8.48
N GLU A 55 11.96 -8.76 -9.00
CA GLU A 55 12.84 -9.91 -8.77
C GLU A 55 14.27 -9.65 -9.27
N GLN A 56 14.43 -9.10 -10.47
CA GLN A 56 15.74 -8.73 -11.03
C GLN A 56 16.49 -7.70 -10.15
N LEU A 57 15.75 -6.80 -9.49
CA LEU A 57 16.30 -5.77 -8.60
C LEU A 57 16.48 -6.24 -7.16
N GLY A 58 16.08 -7.47 -6.83
CA GLY A 58 16.04 -7.97 -5.46
C GLY A 58 15.12 -7.13 -4.56
N LEU A 59 13.96 -6.75 -5.09
CA LEU A 59 12.84 -6.16 -4.35
C LEU A 59 11.82 -7.25 -4.07
N ALA A 60 11.42 -7.40 -2.81
CA ALA A 60 10.30 -8.26 -2.48
C ALA A 60 9.01 -7.68 -3.09
N TRP A 61 8.20 -8.52 -3.73
CA TRP A 61 7.04 -8.07 -4.47
C TRP A 61 5.77 -8.78 -4.00
N VAL A 62 4.74 -7.99 -3.67
CA VAL A 62 3.42 -8.50 -3.30
C VAL A 62 2.34 -7.77 -4.09
N HIS A 63 1.40 -8.52 -4.64
CA HIS A 63 0.26 -7.99 -5.39
C HIS A 63 -1.04 -8.36 -4.69
N ILE A 64 -1.80 -7.34 -4.30
CA ILE A 64 -3.09 -7.43 -3.61
C ILE A 64 -4.09 -6.60 -4.42
N PRO A 65 -4.66 -7.15 -5.51
CA PRO A 65 -5.50 -6.41 -6.43
C PRO A 65 -6.86 -6.08 -5.80
N VAL A 66 -7.17 -4.79 -5.68
CA VAL A 66 -8.45 -4.32 -5.10
C VAL A 66 -9.08 -3.19 -5.90
N LYS A 67 -10.42 -3.14 -5.89
CA LYS A 67 -11.18 -2.03 -6.44
C LYS A 67 -11.26 -0.89 -5.41
N PRO A 68 -11.31 0.38 -5.83
CA PRO A 68 -11.48 1.48 -4.91
C PRO A 68 -12.74 1.33 -4.05
N GLY A 69 -12.59 1.27 -2.73
CA GLY A 69 -13.69 1.17 -1.78
C GLY A 69 -14.27 -0.24 -1.57
N GLU A 70 -13.82 -1.24 -2.32
CA GLU A 70 -14.23 -2.64 -2.15
C GLU A 70 -13.02 -3.43 -1.62
N TYR A 71 -12.94 -3.59 -0.30
CA TYR A 71 -11.87 -4.31 0.38
C TYR A 71 -12.45 -5.45 1.21
N SER A 72 -12.07 -6.68 0.91
CA SER A 72 -12.47 -7.84 1.70
C SER A 72 -11.58 -8.00 2.93
N GLU A 73 -12.03 -8.81 3.90
CA GLU A 73 -11.20 -9.21 5.04
C GLU A 73 -9.93 -9.95 4.61
N ALA A 74 -9.97 -10.65 3.48
CA ALA A 74 -8.81 -11.32 2.91
C ALA A 74 -7.77 -10.31 2.40
N ASP A 75 -8.22 -9.23 1.75
CA ASP A 75 -7.34 -8.17 1.26
C ASP A 75 -6.66 -7.41 2.41
N ILE A 76 -7.46 -7.09 3.45
CA ILE A 76 -6.96 -6.41 4.66
C ILE A 76 -5.91 -7.28 5.35
N ARG A 77 -6.18 -8.58 5.52
CA ARG A 77 -5.25 -9.53 6.12
C ARG A 77 -3.99 -9.72 5.27
N ALA A 78 -4.12 -9.86 3.95
CA ALA A 78 -2.97 -9.96 3.06
C ALA A 78 -2.07 -8.72 3.17
N PHE A 79 -2.66 -7.53 3.29
CA PHE A 79 -1.90 -6.30 3.50
C PHE A 79 -1.26 -6.26 4.89
N ALA A 80 -1.96 -6.71 5.94
CA ALA A 80 -1.39 -6.83 7.30
C ALA A 80 -0.20 -7.80 7.33
N GLU A 81 -0.30 -8.95 6.66
CA GLU A 81 0.78 -9.91 6.51
C GLU A 81 1.96 -9.30 5.76
N ALA A 82 1.71 -8.55 4.69
CA ALA A 82 2.75 -7.82 3.95
C ALA A 82 3.50 -6.82 4.85
N LEU A 83 2.79 -6.06 5.70
CA LEU A 83 3.40 -5.12 6.66
C LEU A 83 4.27 -5.80 7.73
N GLN A 84 3.94 -7.06 8.08
CA GLN A 84 4.65 -7.84 9.09
C GLN A 84 5.86 -8.60 8.52
N GLN A 85 5.72 -9.15 7.31
CA GLN A 85 6.70 -10.09 6.74
C GLN A 85 7.70 -9.43 5.78
N LEU A 86 7.31 -8.35 5.10
CA LEU A 86 8.18 -7.75 4.10
C LEU A 86 9.28 -6.88 4.73
N PRO A 87 10.48 -6.87 4.14
CA PRO A 87 11.57 -6.03 4.62
C PRO A 87 11.24 -4.55 4.45
N ARG A 88 11.55 -3.75 5.49
CA ARG A 88 11.41 -2.28 5.46
C ARG A 88 12.69 -1.61 4.94
N PRO A 89 12.62 -0.45 4.29
CA PRO A 89 11.40 0.28 3.97
C PRO A 89 10.62 -0.38 2.82
N LEU A 90 9.29 -0.35 2.95
CA LEU A 90 8.32 -0.87 2.00
C LEU A 90 7.58 0.28 1.33
N LEU A 91 7.33 0.15 0.02
CA LEU A 91 6.55 1.09 -0.77
C LEU A 91 5.26 0.43 -1.26
N ALA A 92 4.10 0.99 -0.92
CA ALA A 92 2.82 0.56 -1.47
C ALA A 92 2.31 1.54 -2.54
N PHE A 93 1.65 1.05 -3.58
CA PHE A 93 1.09 1.94 -4.61
C PHE A 93 -0.20 1.41 -5.22
N CYS A 94 -0.95 2.35 -5.77
CA CYS A 94 -2.04 2.06 -6.70
C CYS A 94 -2.09 3.18 -7.75
N ARG A 95 -3.26 3.51 -8.32
CA ARG A 95 -3.36 4.67 -9.22
C ARG A 95 -3.11 6.01 -8.53
N SER A 96 -3.69 6.22 -7.35
CA SER A 96 -3.65 7.51 -6.63
C SER A 96 -3.10 7.44 -5.20
N GLY A 97 -2.64 6.27 -4.76
CA GLY A 97 -2.22 6.02 -3.36
C GLY A 97 -3.39 5.74 -2.39
N LYS A 98 -4.65 6.04 -2.76
CA LYS A 98 -5.82 5.87 -1.87
C LYS A 98 -6.06 4.42 -1.43
N ARG A 99 -6.05 3.46 -2.37
CA ARG A 99 -6.27 2.03 -2.04
C ARG A 99 -5.24 1.50 -1.05
N ALA A 100 -3.97 1.80 -1.28
CA ALA A 100 -2.87 1.44 -0.39
C ALA A 100 -3.07 2.05 1.01
N THR A 101 -3.47 3.33 1.08
CA THR A 101 -3.73 4.01 2.37
C THR A 101 -4.92 3.40 3.11
N HIS A 102 -6.01 3.08 2.41
CA HIS A 102 -7.18 2.48 3.04
C HIS A 102 -6.86 1.07 3.56
N LEU A 103 -6.17 0.23 2.76
CA LEU A 103 -5.74 -1.09 3.20
C LEU A 103 -4.76 -1.02 4.38
N TRP A 104 -3.79 -0.10 4.34
CA TRP A 104 -2.90 0.18 5.47
C TRP A 104 -3.69 0.55 6.72
N ALA A 105 -4.66 1.47 6.61
CA ALA A 105 -5.48 1.90 7.74
C ALA A 105 -6.27 0.74 8.35
N TYR A 106 -6.96 -0.06 7.53
CA TYR A 106 -7.70 -1.22 8.01
C TYR A 106 -6.77 -2.30 8.59
N ALA A 107 -5.61 -2.55 7.98
CA ALA A 107 -4.63 -3.52 8.48
C ALA A 107 -4.04 -3.09 9.82
N LYS A 108 -3.66 -1.81 9.97
CA LYS A 108 -3.18 -1.25 11.23
C LYS A 108 -4.23 -1.31 12.32
N ARG A 109 -5.50 -1.10 11.96
CA ARG A 109 -6.60 -1.12 12.92
C ARG A 109 -6.83 -2.48 13.59
N GLN A 110 -6.45 -3.57 12.93
CA GLN A 110 -6.50 -4.93 13.48
C GLN A 110 -5.57 -5.10 14.70
N HIS A 111 -4.59 -4.21 14.89
CA HIS A 111 -3.74 -4.23 16.07
C HIS A 111 -4.42 -3.49 17.23
N GLU A 112 -4.53 -4.15 18.38
CA GLU A 112 -5.20 -3.63 19.59
C GLU A 112 -4.64 -2.27 20.06
N GLN A 113 -3.35 -2.02 19.81
CA GLN A 113 -2.63 -0.82 20.23
C GLN A 113 -2.70 0.33 19.20
N CYS A 114 -3.53 0.22 18.17
CA CYS A 114 -3.65 1.25 17.14
C CYS A 114 -4.34 2.50 17.70
N ASP A 115 -3.62 3.63 17.70
CA ASP A 115 -4.21 4.95 17.95
C ASP A 115 -4.91 5.45 16.67
N LEU A 116 -6.24 5.58 16.73
CA LEU A 116 -7.03 6.10 15.63
C LEU A 116 -6.66 7.55 15.27
N ALA A 117 -6.35 8.41 16.24
CA ALA A 117 -5.99 9.79 15.95
C ALA A 117 -4.68 9.86 15.15
N GLU A 118 -3.67 9.08 15.53
CA GLU A 118 -2.40 9.00 14.80
C GLU A 118 -2.60 8.41 13.40
N LEU A 119 -3.42 7.36 13.28
CA LEU A 119 -3.73 6.73 12.01
C LEU A 119 -4.37 7.71 11.02
N PHE A 120 -5.36 8.49 11.47
CA PHE A 120 -6.02 9.51 10.65
C PHE A 120 -5.05 10.64 10.28
N ALA A 121 -4.23 11.10 11.24
CA ALA A 121 -3.24 12.14 10.99
C ALA A 121 -2.20 11.71 9.94
N ALA A 122 -1.71 10.47 10.01
CA ALA A 122 -0.77 9.91 9.04
C ALA A 122 -1.39 9.80 7.63
N ALA A 123 -2.62 9.29 7.52
CA ALA A 123 -3.30 9.22 6.22
C ALA A 123 -3.53 10.63 5.63
N HIS A 124 -3.95 11.59 6.46
CA HIS A 124 -4.14 12.97 6.04
C HIS A 124 -2.83 13.61 5.58
N ALA A 125 -1.72 13.39 6.28
CA ALA A 125 -0.38 13.83 5.87
C ALA A 125 0.06 13.21 4.54
N ALA A 126 -0.36 11.98 4.26
CA ALA A 126 -0.19 11.34 2.95
C ALA A 126 -1.18 11.86 1.88
N GLY A 127 -2.04 12.82 2.21
CA GLY A 127 -3.00 13.43 1.30
C GLY A 127 -4.22 12.55 1.01
N VAL A 128 -4.57 11.64 1.92
CA VAL A 128 -5.77 10.80 1.84
C VAL A 128 -6.63 11.06 3.07
N ASP A 129 -7.86 11.50 2.83
CA ASP A 129 -8.87 11.63 3.87
C ASP A 129 -9.55 10.27 4.10
N LEU A 130 -9.72 9.89 5.36
CA LEU A 130 -10.34 8.63 5.79
C LEU A 130 -11.73 8.85 6.42
N GLU A 131 -12.29 10.05 6.33
CA GLU A 131 -13.59 10.37 6.95
C GLU A 131 -14.70 9.41 6.51
N ASP A 132 -14.76 9.08 5.22
CA ASP A 132 -15.74 8.11 4.66
C ASP A 132 -15.57 6.70 5.25
N GLN A 133 -14.39 6.38 5.79
CA GLN A 133 -14.00 5.09 6.34
C GLN A 133 -14.05 5.06 7.86
N ARG A 134 -14.36 6.19 8.54
CA ARG A 134 -14.36 6.31 10.00
C ARG A 134 -15.16 5.24 10.70
N HIS A 135 -16.43 5.10 10.34
CA HIS A 135 -17.30 4.10 10.99
C HIS A 135 -16.77 2.67 10.82
N GLY A 136 -16.13 2.36 9.69
CA GLY A 136 -15.50 1.06 9.46
C GLY A 136 -14.30 0.86 10.38
N LEU A 137 -13.40 1.83 10.41
CA LEU A 137 -12.17 1.80 11.23
C LEU A 137 -12.46 1.79 12.74
N GLU A 138 -13.50 2.46 13.20
CA GLU A 138 -13.90 2.41 14.62
C GLU A 138 -14.43 1.02 15.02
N ARG A 139 -15.07 0.32 14.09
CA ARG A 139 -15.66 -1.02 14.32
C ARG A 139 -14.68 -2.17 14.16
N SER A 140 -13.64 -2.03 13.32
CA SER A 140 -12.61 -3.06 13.08
C SER A 140 -11.67 -3.29 14.29
N ALA A 141 -12.10 -2.87 15.47
CA ALA A 141 -11.37 -2.81 16.73
C ALA A 141 -11.52 -4.05 17.64
N GLN A 142 -12.30 -5.05 17.21
CA GLN A 142 -12.76 -6.15 18.04
C GLN A 142 -12.02 -7.44 17.75
#